data_AF-A0A7S1WJD3-F1
#
_entry.id   AF-A0A7S1WJD3-F1
#
_cell.length_a   1.000
_cell.length_b   1.000
_cell.length_c   1.000
_cell.angle_alpha   90.00
_cell.angle_beta   90.00
_cell.angle_gamma   90.00
#
_symmetry.space_group_name_H-M   'P 1'
#
loop_
_entity.id
_entity.type
_entity.pdbx_description
1 polymer ?
#
loop_
_entity_poly.entity_id
_entity_poly.type
_entity_poly.pdbx_seq_one_letter_code
_entity_poly.pdbx_strand_id
1 'polypeptide(L)'
;ALAVAGRVQGLRIAEQTDGGDVANATRPVKWTYFPPEPRVGIAIGGTPEEFATDQYGAKNSLILLQYAKRKGYALYVDKNMGRHSVRHQSWNKLHIMHQLVDDVPLLVWIDPDVVITKPDFSLETLIKQSPCNGVKQTRWEEYLPEEVQDSTFLWLSASDRNGGMDQYEVNTAPGMMVLRRSPEAKEFLEKVW
;
A
#
# COMPACT_ATOMS: atom_id res chain seq x y z
N ALA A 1 39.35 16.95 -29.00
CA ALA A 1 38.32 17.26 -27.99
C ALA A 1 36.99 17.44 -28.70
N LEU A 2 36.13 16.41 -28.67
CA LEU A 2 34.79 16.45 -29.26
C LEU A 2 33.78 16.37 -28.12
N ALA A 3 33.08 17.48 -27.91
CA ALA A 3 31.94 17.56 -27.01
C ALA A 3 30.71 17.00 -27.73
N VAL A 4 30.11 15.95 -27.18
CA VAL A 4 28.78 15.47 -27.60
C VAL A 4 27.80 15.87 -26.51
N ALA A 5 27.03 16.91 -26.80
CA ALA A 5 25.94 17.39 -25.95
C ALA A 5 24.77 16.42 -26.03
N GLY A 6 24.57 15.61 -24.98
CA GLY A 6 23.39 14.78 -24.82
C GLY A 6 22.17 15.64 -24.45
N ARG A 7 21.19 15.72 -25.36
CA ARG A 7 19.84 16.22 -25.05
C ARG A 7 19.14 15.19 -24.16
N VAL A 8 18.94 15.53 -22.89
CA VAL A 8 18.00 14.84 -22.01
C VAL A 8 16.60 15.33 -22.39
N GLN A 9 15.80 14.48 -23.04
CA GLN A 9 14.38 14.74 -23.23
C GLN A 9 13.69 14.73 -21.86
N GLY A 10 13.06 15.86 -21.54
CA GLY A 10 12.34 16.07 -20.29
C GLY A 10 11.21 15.05 -20.12
N LEU A 11 11.27 14.32 -19.01
CA LEU A 11 10.18 13.49 -18.51
C LEU A 11 9.05 14.42 -18.03
N ARG A 12 8.03 14.65 -18.87
CA ARG A 12 6.82 15.37 -18.45
C ARG A 12 6.00 14.44 -17.54
N ILE A 13 6.04 14.71 -16.25
CA ILE A 13 5.02 14.22 -15.31
C ILE A 13 3.76 15.02 -15.63
N ALA A 14 2.66 14.33 -15.94
CA ALA A 14 1.37 14.98 -16.17
C ALA A 14 0.89 15.57 -14.84
N GLU A 15 0.89 16.90 -14.75
CA GLU A 15 0.11 17.64 -13.76
C GLU A 15 -1.37 17.50 -14.12
N GLN A 16 -2.19 17.06 -13.17
CA GLN A 16 -3.63 17.00 -13.32
C GLN A 16 -4.23 18.15 -12.53
N THR A 17 -4.82 19.12 -13.24
CA THR A 17 -5.56 20.24 -12.68
C THR A 17 -6.96 19.80 -12.26
N ASP A 18 -7.36 20.13 -11.03
CA ASP A 18 -8.67 19.84 -10.47
C ASP A 18 -9.78 20.75 -11.04
N GLY A 19 -10.91 20.13 -11.38
CA GLY A 19 -12.17 20.77 -11.72
C GLY A 19 -13.30 19.89 -11.20
N GLY A 20 -14.13 20.45 -10.33
CA GLY A 20 -15.10 19.72 -9.52
C GLY A 20 -16.21 19.04 -10.29
N ASP A 21 -16.74 17.98 -9.68
CA ASP A 21 -18.17 17.64 -9.72
C ASP A 21 -18.45 16.59 -8.64
N VAL A 22 -19.49 16.86 -7.84
CA VAL A 22 -20.01 15.98 -6.80
C VAL A 22 -20.91 14.96 -7.49
N ALA A 23 -20.33 13.87 -7.97
CA ALA A 23 -21.07 12.71 -8.46
C ALA A 23 -20.32 11.44 -8.09
N ASN A 24 -21.08 10.53 -7.48
CA ASN A 24 -20.69 9.22 -6.95
C ASN A 24 -20.37 8.22 -8.08
N ALA A 25 -19.42 8.60 -8.96
CA ALA A 25 -18.85 7.76 -9.99
C ALA A 25 -17.45 7.37 -9.53
N THR A 26 -17.33 6.15 -8.99
CA THR A 26 -16.06 5.48 -8.71
C THR A 26 -15.22 5.47 -9.98
N ARG A 27 -14.38 6.48 -10.17
CA ARG A 27 -13.34 6.45 -11.19
C ARG A 27 -12.51 5.19 -10.95
N PRO A 28 -12.28 4.36 -11.97
CA PRO A 28 -11.49 3.15 -11.79
C PRO A 28 -10.12 3.53 -11.24
N VAL A 29 -9.72 2.85 -10.17
CA VAL A 29 -8.42 3.07 -9.55
C VAL A 29 -7.35 2.73 -10.57
N LYS A 30 -6.50 3.71 -10.90
CA LYS A 30 -5.46 3.53 -11.91
C LYS A 30 -4.14 3.19 -11.24
N TRP A 31 -3.67 1.97 -11.44
CA TRP A 31 -2.32 1.55 -11.08
C TRP A 31 -1.27 2.46 -11.72
N THR A 32 -0.27 2.86 -10.93
CA THR A 32 0.88 3.65 -11.40
C THR A 32 1.77 2.79 -12.30
N TYR A 33 1.91 1.50 -11.98
CA TYR A 33 2.59 0.50 -12.79
C TYR A 33 1.87 -0.84 -12.65
N PHE A 34 1.59 -1.51 -13.77
CA PHE A 34 0.92 -2.81 -13.78
C PHE A 34 1.52 -3.69 -14.87
N PRO A 35 2.44 -4.62 -14.53
CA PRO A 35 2.99 -5.55 -15.50
C PRO A 35 1.94 -6.61 -15.91
N PRO A 36 2.16 -7.37 -17.00
CA PRO A 36 1.35 -8.55 -17.29
C PRO A 36 1.42 -9.55 -16.13
N GLU A 37 0.26 -10.08 -15.73
CA GLU A 37 0.13 -11.13 -14.70
C GLU A 37 0.89 -10.82 -13.38
N PRO A 38 0.61 -9.68 -12.72
CA PRO A 38 1.30 -9.34 -11.48
C PRO A 38 0.94 -10.34 -10.39
N ARG A 39 1.96 -10.92 -9.74
CA ARG A 39 1.75 -11.84 -8.61
C ARG A 39 1.47 -11.10 -7.30
N VAL A 40 1.97 -9.87 -7.19
CA VAL A 40 1.82 -8.99 -6.03
C VAL A 40 1.49 -7.59 -6.52
N GLY A 41 0.57 -6.91 -5.86
CA GLY A 41 0.36 -5.48 -5.97
C GLY A 41 0.84 -4.78 -4.71
N ILE A 42 1.58 -3.68 -4.87
CA ILE A 42 2.00 -2.79 -3.78
C ILE A 42 1.13 -1.53 -3.86
N ALA A 43 0.51 -1.14 -2.75
CA ALA A 43 -0.19 0.13 -2.59
C ALA A 43 0.54 0.97 -1.54
N ILE A 44 0.71 2.25 -1.86
CA ILE A 44 1.30 3.25 -0.96
C ILE A 44 0.51 4.54 -1.13
N GLY A 45 0.32 5.29 -0.05
CA GLY A 45 -0.24 6.63 -0.15
C GLY A 45 -0.08 7.44 1.12
N GLY A 46 -0.39 8.73 0.99
CA GLY A 46 -0.35 9.68 2.10
C GLY A 46 -0.92 11.03 1.72
N THR A 47 -0.45 12.10 2.36
CA THR A 47 -0.89 13.47 2.07
C THR A 47 -0.11 14.11 0.92
N PRO A 48 -0.65 15.20 0.33
CA PRO A 48 0.09 16.00 -0.63
C PRO A 48 1.46 16.47 -0.11
N GLU A 49 1.57 16.79 1.19
CA GLU A 49 2.81 17.22 1.82
C GLU A 49 3.84 16.08 1.89
N GLU A 50 3.42 14.87 2.29
CA GLU A 50 4.31 13.70 2.35
C GLU A 50 4.83 13.28 0.97
N PHE A 51 4.06 13.58 -0.08
CA PHE A 51 4.36 13.29 -1.48
C PHE A 51 4.81 14.49 -2.30
N ALA A 52 5.08 15.63 -1.65
CA ALA A 52 5.69 16.77 -2.30
C ALA A 52 7.11 16.44 -2.78
N THR A 53 7.64 17.25 -3.72
CA THR A 53 8.99 17.06 -4.25
C THR A 53 10.02 16.96 -3.13
N ASP A 54 10.92 15.97 -3.23
CA ASP A 54 11.97 15.65 -2.27
C ASP A 54 11.53 15.20 -0.87
N GLN A 55 10.23 14.99 -0.64
CA GLN A 55 9.73 14.41 0.62
C GLN A 55 9.84 12.89 0.65
N TYR A 56 9.76 12.33 1.86
CA TYR A 56 10.02 10.91 2.09
C TYR A 56 9.03 10.00 1.32
N GLY A 57 7.75 10.35 1.25
CA GLY A 57 6.76 9.56 0.51
C GLY A 57 7.02 9.56 -0.99
N ALA A 58 7.38 10.72 -1.56
CA ALA A 58 7.80 10.81 -2.95
C ALA A 58 9.04 9.94 -3.24
N LYS A 59 10.08 10.02 -2.40
CA LYS A 59 11.31 9.22 -2.54
C LYS A 59 11.03 7.72 -2.40
N ASN A 60 10.25 7.31 -1.40
CA ASN A 60 9.93 5.90 -1.18
C ASN A 60 9.09 5.32 -2.33
N SER A 61 8.15 6.10 -2.89
CA SER A 61 7.37 5.66 -4.05
C SER A 61 8.25 5.35 -5.28
N LEU A 62 9.36 6.08 -5.46
CA LEU A 62 10.34 5.80 -6.52
C LEU A 62 11.14 4.52 -6.23
N ILE A 63 11.53 4.28 -4.98
CA ILE A 63 12.19 3.04 -4.55
C ILE A 63 11.27 1.85 -4.81
N LEU A 64 10.01 1.94 -4.39
CA LEU A 64 8.99 0.91 -4.60
C LEU A 64 8.72 0.69 -6.09
N LEU A 65 8.73 1.73 -6.93
CA LEU A 65 8.57 1.57 -8.37
C LEU A 65 9.71 0.77 -8.99
N GLN A 66 10.96 1.03 -8.60
CA GLN A 66 12.10 0.27 -9.09
C GLN A 66 12.06 -1.19 -8.61
N TYR A 67 11.69 -1.39 -7.35
CA TYR A 67 11.51 -2.72 -6.78
C TYR A 67 10.40 -3.50 -7.48
N ALA A 68 9.24 -2.88 -7.72
CA ALA A 68 8.11 -3.48 -8.43
C ALA A 68 8.47 -3.87 -9.86
N LYS A 69 9.18 -2.99 -10.59
CA LYS A 69 9.69 -3.30 -11.94
C LYS A 69 10.64 -4.49 -11.93
N ARG A 70 11.58 -4.54 -10.99
CA ARG A 70 12.55 -5.64 -10.86
C ARG A 70 11.91 -6.99 -10.57
N LYS A 71 10.80 -6.99 -9.82
CA LYS A 71 10.13 -8.21 -9.35
C LYS A 71 8.91 -8.63 -10.17
N GLY A 72 8.46 -7.79 -11.10
CA GLY A 72 7.21 -8.01 -11.83
C GLY A 72 5.96 -7.82 -10.96
N TYR A 73 6.00 -6.87 -10.02
CA TYR A 73 4.86 -6.51 -9.17
C TYR A 73 4.13 -5.29 -9.74
N ALA A 74 2.85 -5.14 -9.42
CA ALA A 74 2.11 -3.90 -9.65
C ALA A 74 2.40 -2.88 -8.55
N LEU A 75 2.29 -1.58 -8.86
CA LEU A 75 2.41 -0.47 -7.90
C LEU A 75 1.27 0.53 -8.10
N TYR A 76 0.56 0.83 -7.02
CA TYR A 76 -0.39 1.91 -6.89
C TYR A 76 0.17 2.98 -5.94
N VAL A 77 0.08 4.25 -6.33
CA VAL A 77 0.55 5.38 -5.53
C VAL A 77 -0.57 6.41 -5.41
N ASP A 78 -1.01 6.69 -4.18
CA ASP A 78 -1.95 7.77 -3.89
C ASP A 78 -1.28 8.93 -3.15
N LYS A 79 -1.04 10.02 -3.87
CA LYS A 79 -0.40 11.23 -3.33
C LYS A 79 -1.36 12.15 -2.58
N ASN A 80 -2.64 11.82 -2.54
CA ASN A 80 -3.64 12.61 -1.83
C ASN A 80 -4.75 11.69 -1.31
N MET A 81 -4.43 10.93 -0.26
CA MET A 81 -5.39 10.02 0.35
C MET A 81 -6.59 10.74 0.95
N GLY A 82 -6.44 12.00 1.39
CA GLY A 82 -7.51 12.76 2.03
C GLY A 82 -8.76 12.95 1.16
N ARG A 83 -8.65 12.78 -0.16
CA ARG A 83 -9.78 12.92 -1.09
C ARG A 83 -10.82 11.80 -1.03
N HIS A 84 -10.49 10.65 -0.44
CA HIS A 84 -11.34 9.45 -0.51
C HIS A 84 -12.50 9.46 0.47
N SER A 85 -12.37 10.14 1.61
CA SER A 85 -13.43 10.20 2.61
C SER A 85 -13.23 11.37 3.58
N VAL A 86 -14.24 11.63 4.41
CA VAL A 86 -14.17 12.59 5.53
C VAL A 86 -13.45 12.05 6.76
N ARG A 87 -13.06 10.76 6.78
CA ARG A 87 -12.28 10.19 7.89
C ARG A 87 -10.84 10.69 7.85
N HIS A 88 -10.16 10.56 8.98
CA HIS A 88 -8.72 10.84 9.05
C HIS A 88 -7.98 10.02 7.99
N GLN A 89 -7.03 10.64 7.29
CA GLN A 89 -6.38 10.09 6.09
C GLN A 89 -5.80 8.69 6.27
N SER A 90 -5.33 8.35 7.47
CA SER A 90 -4.76 7.03 7.80
C SER A 90 -5.76 5.90 7.60
N TRP A 91 -7.07 6.17 7.69
CA TRP A 91 -8.12 5.18 7.41
C TRP A 91 -8.28 4.87 5.93
N ASN A 92 -7.98 5.84 5.04
CA ASN A 92 -8.25 5.70 3.61
C ASN A 92 -7.43 4.56 2.96
N LYS A 93 -6.43 4.00 3.65
CA LYS A 93 -5.73 2.78 3.22
C LYS A 93 -6.69 1.61 3.04
N LEU A 94 -7.68 1.45 3.92
CA LEU A 94 -8.68 0.38 3.83
C LEU A 94 -9.57 0.55 2.60
N HIS A 95 -10.05 1.78 2.37
CA HIS A 95 -10.85 2.11 1.19
C HIS A 95 -10.09 1.82 -0.11
N ILE A 96 -8.83 2.25 -0.19
CA ILE A 96 -7.97 2.00 -1.35
C ILE A 96 -7.73 0.50 -1.52
N MET A 97 -7.41 -0.22 -0.44
CA MET A 97 -7.18 -1.66 -0.53
C MET A 97 -8.42 -2.42 -0.99
N HIS A 98 -9.63 -1.99 -0.57
CA HIS A 98 -10.89 -2.60 -0.99
C HIS A 98 -11.11 -2.48 -2.50
N GLN A 99 -10.72 -1.35 -3.08
CA GLN A 99 -10.80 -1.13 -4.53
C GLN A 99 -9.76 -1.96 -5.32
N LEU A 100 -8.64 -2.32 -4.71
CA LEU A 100 -7.49 -2.95 -5.39
C LEU A 100 -7.38 -4.46 -5.20
N VAL A 101 -8.03 -5.03 -4.17
CA VAL A 101 -7.78 -6.42 -3.72
C VAL A 101 -8.14 -7.47 -4.77
N ASP A 102 -9.05 -7.17 -5.71
CA ASP A 102 -9.42 -8.10 -6.79
C ASP A 102 -8.39 -8.17 -7.94
N ASP A 103 -7.64 -7.10 -8.14
CA ASP A 103 -6.79 -6.92 -9.32
C ASP A 103 -5.54 -7.79 -9.28
N VAL A 104 -5.11 -8.20 -8.07
CA VAL A 104 -3.85 -8.91 -7.83
C VAL A 104 -4.06 -10.11 -6.90
N PRO A 105 -3.30 -11.20 -7.04
CA PRO A 105 -3.42 -12.35 -6.13
C PRO A 105 -3.06 -12.03 -4.67
N LEU A 106 -2.11 -11.12 -4.47
CA LEU A 106 -1.64 -10.67 -3.16
C LEU A 106 -1.48 -9.15 -3.19
N LEU A 107 -2.18 -8.43 -2.32
CA LEU A 107 -2.09 -7.00 -2.17
C LEU A 107 -1.29 -6.66 -0.90
N VAL A 108 -0.38 -5.70 -1.01
CA VAL A 108 0.46 -5.22 0.09
C VAL A 108 0.33 -3.71 0.20
N TRP A 109 -0.13 -3.21 1.33
CA TRP A 109 -0.01 -1.81 1.71
C TRP A 109 1.34 -1.56 2.37
N ILE A 110 1.99 -0.44 2.04
CA ILE A 110 3.23 0.03 2.65
C ILE A 110 3.06 1.53 2.94
N ASP A 111 3.16 1.94 4.20
CA ASP A 111 3.14 3.35 4.60
C ASP A 111 4.36 4.09 4.02
N PRO A 112 4.25 5.41 3.79
CA PRO A 112 5.29 6.16 3.09
C PRO A 112 6.65 6.18 3.78
N ASP A 113 6.70 5.94 5.09
CA ASP A 113 7.90 5.87 5.92
C ASP A 113 8.50 4.45 6.04
N VAL A 114 7.85 3.42 5.49
CA VAL A 114 8.35 2.04 5.47
C VAL A 114 9.13 1.76 4.18
N VAL A 115 10.45 1.60 4.29
CA VAL A 115 11.37 1.48 3.15
C VAL A 115 11.87 0.04 2.97
N ILE A 116 11.87 -0.44 1.71
CA ILE A 116 12.50 -1.72 1.35
C ILE A 116 14.02 -1.59 1.38
N THR A 117 14.66 -2.26 2.34
CA THR A 117 16.13 -2.24 2.52
C THR A 117 16.84 -3.45 1.90
N LYS A 118 16.10 -4.51 1.55
CA LYS A 118 16.62 -5.75 0.95
C LYS A 118 15.96 -6.04 -0.41
N PRO A 119 16.22 -5.24 -1.46
CA PRO A 119 15.50 -5.31 -2.74
C PRO A 119 15.76 -6.61 -3.53
N ASP A 120 16.73 -7.42 -3.12
CA ASP A 120 17.00 -8.72 -3.71
C ASP A 120 16.02 -9.80 -3.25
N PHE A 121 15.40 -9.63 -2.08
CA PHE A 121 14.41 -10.58 -1.56
C PHE A 121 13.03 -10.32 -2.18
N SER A 122 12.20 -11.35 -2.29
CA SER A 122 10.81 -11.21 -2.74
C SER A 122 9.90 -10.88 -1.55
N LEU A 123 8.81 -10.14 -1.77
CA LEU A 123 7.84 -9.87 -0.70
C LEU A 123 7.23 -11.17 -0.19
N GLU A 124 6.95 -12.13 -1.07
CA GLU A 124 6.44 -13.45 -0.71
C GLU A 124 7.39 -14.19 0.24
N THR A 125 8.71 -14.11 0.00
CA THR A 125 9.73 -14.69 0.90
C THR A 125 9.73 -13.98 2.26
N LEU A 126 9.72 -12.65 2.26
CA LEU A 126 9.74 -11.85 3.50
C LEU A 126 8.49 -12.10 4.35
N ILE A 127 7.32 -12.19 3.72
CA ILE A 127 6.05 -12.48 4.38
C ILE A 127 6.05 -13.90 4.95
N LYS A 128 6.45 -14.91 4.18
CA LYS A 128 6.51 -16.31 4.66
C LYS A 128 7.48 -16.53 5.82
N GLN A 129 8.55 -15.75 5.88
CA GLN A 129 9.56 -15.82 6.94
C GLN A 129 9.22 -14.93 8.14
N SER A 130 8.16 -14.13 8.05
CA SER A 130 7.71 -13.29 9.15
C SER A 130 7.19 -14.17 10.29
N PRO A 131 7.58 -13.91 11.56
CA PRO A 131 7.08 -14.66 12.71
C PRO A 131 5.57 -14.47 12.95
N CYS A 132 4.95 -13.49 12.29
CA CYS A 132 3.53 -13.18 12.40
C CYS A 132 2.73 -13.82 11.24
N ASN A 133 2.42 -15.10 11.38
CA ASN A 133 1.30 -15.74 10.69
C ASN A 133 0.11 -15.74 11.67
N GLY A 134 -0.81 -14.78 11.54
CA GLY A 134 -1.93 -14.62 12.46
C GLY A 134 -1.56 -13.78 13.68
N VAL A 135 -2.17 -12.60 13.79
CA VAL A 135 -1.97 -11.66 14.89
C VAL A 135 -2.84 -12.09 16.08
N LYS A 136 -2.24 -12.29 17.26
CA LYS A 136 -2.97 -12.42 18.54
C LYS A 136 -3.63 -11.08 18.86
N GLN A 137 -4.88 -10.89 18.45
CA GLN A 137 -5.63 -9.64 18.63
C GLN A 137 -6.87 -9.87 19.47
N THR A 138 -6.69 -9.93 20.79
CA THR A 138 -7.77 -10.25 21.74
C THR A 138 -9.02 -9.38 21.59
N ARG A 139 -8.88 -8.15 21.08
CA ARG A 139 -10.02 -7.26 20.79
C ARG A 139 -10.91 -7.73 19.62
N TRP A 140 -10.36 -8.45 18.64
CA TRP A 140 -11.06 -8.87 17.43
C TRP A 140 -11.07 -10.38 17.25
N GLU A 141 -10.70 -11.15 18.28
CA GLU A 141 -10.72 -12.62 18.28
C GLU A 141 -12.06 -13.18 17.79
N GLU A 142 -13.19 -12.51 18.09
CA GLU A 142 -14.52 -12.94 17.63
C GLU A 142 -14.77 -12.75 16.11
N TYR A 143 -14.01 -11.88 15.44
CA TYR A 143 -14.15 -11.58 14.00
C TYR A 143 -13.03 -12.19 13.15
N LEU A 144 -11.99 -12.71 13.80
CA LEU A 144 -10.85 -13.33 13.15
C LEU A 144 -11.08 -14.85 13.07
N PRO A 145 -10.66 -15.50 11.97
CA PRO A 145 -10.68 -16.96 11.92
C PRO A 145 -9.75 -17.53 13.01
N GLU A 146 -10.21 -18.57 13.71
CA GLU A 146 -9.47 -19.24 14.81
C GLU A 146 -8.14 -19.85 14.36
N GLU A 147 -8.01 -20.16 13.06
CA GLU A 147 -6.79 -20.69 12.45
C GLU A 147 -6.31 -19.80 11.29
N VAL A 148 -4.99 -19.80 11.05
CA VAL A 148 -4.40 -19.16 9.87
C VAL A 148 -4.87 -19.91 8.63
N GLN A 149 -5.80 -19.30 7.90
CA GLN A 149 -6.26 -19.81 6.63
C GLN A 149 -5.34 -19.32 5.51
N ASP A 150 -5.14 -20.14 4.48
CA ASP A 150 -4.39 -19.75 3.27
C ASP A 150 -4.95 -18.47 2.63
N SER A 151 -6.24 -18.16 2.85
CA SER A 151 -6.98 -16.99 2.36
C SER A 151 -6.67 -15.68 3.09
N THR A 152 -6.09 -15.69 4.29
CA THR A 152 -6.00 -14.47 5.12
C THR A 152 -4.60 -14.30 5.72
N PHE A 153 -3.81 -13.40 5.13
CA PHE A 153 -2.51 -12.99 5.67
C PHE A 153 -2.56 -11.53 6.11
N LEU A 154 -3.16 -11.22 7.26
CA LEU A 154 -3.09 -9.89 7.86
C LEU A 154 -1.74 -9.72 8.57
N TRP A 155 -0.73 -9.21 7.87
CA TRP A 155 0.49 -8.73 8.55
C TRP A 155 0.24 -7.31 9.06
N LEU A 156 0.48 -7.07 10.34
CA LEU A 156 0.45 -5.74 10.93
C LEU A 156 1.78 -5.58 11.65
N SER A 157 2.48 -4.48 11.38
CA SER A 157 3.75 -4.19 12.04
C SER A 157 3.57 -4.27 13.56
N ALA A 158 4.19 -5.28 14.17
CA ALA A 158 4.15 -5.52 15.60
C ALA A 158 5.25 -4.70 16.29
N SER A 159 5.17 -3.37 16.22
CA SER A 159 6.14 -2.51 16.94
C SER A 159 5.80 -1.03 16.86
N ASP A 160 4.53 -0.64 17.00
CA ASP A 160 4.25 0.73 17.44
C ASP A 160 4.20 0.75 18.98
N ARG A 161 4.98 1.64 19.58
CA ARG A 161 5.07 1.85 21.02
C ARG A 161 4.88 3.32 21.31
N ASN A 162 3.63 3.76 21.29
CA ASN A 162 3.29 5.11 21.76
C ASN A 162 3.30 5.13 23.30
N GLY A 163 4.18 5.94 23.90
CA GLY A 163 4.28 6.10 25.35
C GLY A 163 4.81 4.88 26.12
N GLY A 164 5.52 3.95 25.46
CA GLY A 164 6.09 2.76 26.11
C GLY A 164 5.14 1.58 26.30
N MET A 165 3.89 1.68 25.81
CA MET A 165 2.94 0.58 25.76
C MET A 165 2.92 -0.03 24.36
N ASP A 166 2.83 -1.36 24.27
CA ASP A 166 2.64 -2.04 23.00
C ASP A 166 1.28 -1.62 22.41
N GLN A 167 1.31 -0.92 21.28
CA GLN A 167 0.10 -0.55 20.56
C GLN A 167 -0.32 -1.76 19.73
N TYR A 168 -1.16 -2.63 20.31
CA TYR A 168 -1.94 -3.62 19.55
C TYR A 168 -3.22 -2.97 18.99
N GLU A 169 -3.16 -1.68 18.65
CA GLU A 169 -4.25 -0.96 18.00
C GLU A 169 -4.30 -1.37 16.54
N VAL A 170 -5.19 -2.31 16.27
CA VAL A 170 -5.42 -2.82 14.93
C VAL A 170 -5.91 -1.69 14.03
N ASN A 171 -5.25 -1.54 12.88
CA ASN A 171 -5.67 -0.84 11.67
C ASN A 171 -5.59 0.68 11.52
N THR A 172 -5.28 1.45 12.56
CA THR A 172 -5.09 2.91 12.36
C THR A 172 -3.67 3.28 11.93
N ALA A 173 -2.66 2.48 12.30
CA ALA A 173 -1.25 2.72 11.99
C ALA A 173 -0.43 1.49 11.53
N PRO A 174 -0.98 0.49 10.79
CA PRO A 174 -0.11 -0.55 10.26
C PRO A 174 0.76 0.03 9.14
N GLY A 175 2.05 0.18 9.45
CA GLY A 175 3.11 0.58 8.53
C GLY A 175 3.22 -0.30 7.29
N MET A 176 2.73 -1.55 7.36
CA MET A 176 2.46 -2.36 6.18
C MET A 176 1.35 -3.36 6.51
N MET A 177 0.55 -3.69 5.50
CA MET A 177 -0.56 -4.63 5.58
C MET A 177 -0.54 -5.55 4.37
N VAL A 178 -0.91 -6.81 4.54
CA VAL A 178 -0.96 -7.79 3.44
C VAL A 178 -2.37 -8.35 3.39
N LEU A 179 -2.87 -8.64 2.19
CA LEU A 179 -4.14 -9.33 1.96
C LEU A 179 -4.02 -10.23 0.75
N ARG A 180 -4.49 -11.47 0.86
CA ARG A 180 -4.69 -12.32 -0.31
C ARG A 180 -6.06 -12.00 -0.90
N ARG A 181 -6.17 -12.05 -2.23
CA ARG A 181 -7.47 -11.92 -2.87
C ARG A 181 -8.40 -13.05 -2.45
N SER A 182 -9.44 -12.71 -1.71
CA SER A 182 -10.52 -13.62 -1.34
C SER A 182 -11.78 -12.84 -0.96
N PRO A 183 -12.96 -13.49 -0.95
CA PRO A 183 -14.18 -12.89 -0.40
C PRO A 183 -14.02 -12.42 1.06
N GLU A 184 -13.29 -13.18 1.88
CA GLU A 184 -13.05 -12.88 3.29
C GLU A 184 -12.21 -11.60 3.46
N ALA A 185 -11.21 -11.38 2.61
CA ALA A 185 -10.40 -10.16 2.65
C ALA A 185 -11.23 -8.92 2.31
N LYS A 186 -12.17 -9.04 1.36
CA LYS A 186 -13.12 -7.97 1.05
C LYS A 186 -14.07 -7.68 2.19
N GLU A 187 -14.69 -8.72 2.74
CA GLU A 187 -15.61 -8.59 3.87
C GLU A 187 -14.90 -7.98 5.08
N PHE A 188 -13.66 -8.38 5.35
CA PHE A 188 -12.82 -7.77 6.38
C PHE A 188 -12.62 -6.26 6.14
N LEU A 189 -12.22 -5.86 4.93
CA LEU A 189 -12.03 -4.45 4.59
C LEU A 189 -13.33 -3.66 4.71
N GLU A 190 -14.48 -4.22 4.33
CA GLU A 190 -15.81 -3.61 4.48
C GLU A 190 -16.23 -3.42 5.93
N LYS A 191 -15.93 -4.39 6.81
CA LYS A 191 -16.28 -4.34 8.23
C LYS A 191 -15.39 -3.40 9.04
N VAL A 192 -14.11 -3.33 8.70
CA VAL A 192 -13.14 -2.47 9.39
C VAL A 192 -13.26 -1.01 8.93
N TRP A 193 -13.64 -0.79 7.67
CA TRP A 193 -13.98 0.54 7.17
C TRP A 193 -15.26 1.05 7.84
#